data_AF-A0A1G0LBM3-F1
#
_entry.id   AF-A0A1G0LBM3-F1
#
_cell.length_a   1.000
_cell.length_b   1.000
_cell.length_c   1.000
_cell.angle_alpha   90.00
_cell.angle_beta   90.00
_cell.angle_gamma   90.00
#
_symmetry.space_group_name_H-M   'P 1'
#
loop_
_entity.id
_entity.type
_entity.pdbx_description
1 polymer ?
#
loop_
_entity_poly.entity_id
_entity_poly.type
_entity_poly.pdbx_seq_one_letter_code
_entity_poly.pdbx_strand_id
1 'polypeptide(L)'
;MAEYSDFECPYCARFAVLQLPDIEQRLVATGRVRWRFMHFPLDGHQKSPQAHLAAACANEQGQFWRMHDAIYQSQADWVASRRPERLLRDFAQRLGLDMGRYDSCVREQRAWTGVLADRRLGDSLGVSGTPTFFVNGRRFESDSYSYDALREAVDRAAPPTADASTAPSAPARR
;
A
#
# COMPACT_ATOMS: atom_id res chain seq x y z
N MET A 1 -3.45 -11.73 -2.45
CA MET A 1 -4.18 -10.81 -1.57
C MET A 1 -3.90 -9.39 -2.02
N ALA A 2 -4.93 -8.55 -2.09
CA ALA A 2 -4.81 -7.13 -2.35
C ALA A 2 -5.28 -6.36 -1.11
N GLU A 3 -4.60 -5.26 -0.79
CA GLU A 3 -4.99 -4.34 0.28
C GLU A 3 -5.18 -2.95 -0.29
N TYR A 4 -6.40 -2.42 -0.22
CA TYR A 4 -6.68 -1.01 -0.43
C TYR A 4 -6.37 -0.26 0.85
N SER A 5 -5.33 0.56 0.78
CA SER A 5 -4.71 1.18 1.95
C SER A 5 -4.55 2.68 1.71
N ASP A 6 -4.55 3.44 2.80
CA ASP A 6 -4.32 4.87 2.81
C ASP A 6 -3.21 5.20 3.80
N PHE A 7 -2.16 5.88 3.32
CA PHE A 7 -1.03 6.23 4.16
C PHE A 7 -1.38 7.13 5.35
N GLU A 8 -2.42 7.95 5.32
CA GLU A 8 -2.85 8.80 6.45
C GLU A 8 -3.83 8.07 7.40
N CYS A 9 -4.33 6.89 7.02
CA CYS A 9 -5.28 6.14 7.84
C CYS A 9 -4.58 5.47 9.05
N PRO A 10 -5.03 5.73 10.29
CA PRO A 10 -4.42 5.15 11.48
C PRO A 10 -4.60 3.64 11.57
N TYR A 11 -5.71 3.09 11.04
CA TYR A 11 -5.93 1.64 10.99
C TYR A 11 -4.98 0.95 10.01
N CYS A 12 -4.67 1.60 8.87
CA CYS A 12 -3.68 1.11 7.91
C CYS A 12 -2.28 1.08 8.52
N ALA A 13 -1.88 2.16 9.21
CA ALA A 13 -0.59 2.18 9.92
C ALA A 13 -0.52 1.10 11.01
N ARG A 14 -1.58 0.95 11.81
CA ARG A 14 -1.62 -0.10 12.84
C ARG A 14 -1.48 -1.49 12.23
N PHE A 15 -2.15 -1.75 11.11
CA PHE A 15 -2.00 -3.01 10.38
C PHE A 15 -0.56 -3.22 9.88
N ALA A 16 0.00 -2.22 9.18
CA ALA A 16 1.34 -2.27 8.62
C ALA A 16 2.43 -2.46 9.68
N VAL A 17 2.26 -1.88 10.88
CA VAL A 17 3.25 -2.00 11.95
C VAL A 17 3.08 -3.28 12.76
N LEU A 18 1.84 -3.70 13.06
CA LEU A 18 1.60 -4.79 14.02
C LEU A 18 1.32 -6.16 13.39
N GLN A 19 0.76 -6.20 12.18
CA GLN A 19 0.25 -7.45 11.59
C GLN A 19 1.07 -7.86 10.37
N LEU A 20 1.48 -6.88 9.58
CA LEU A 20 2.17 -7.13 8.33
C LEU A 20 3.49 -7.91 8.50
N PRO A 21 4.34 -7.69 9.52
CA PRO A 21 5.58 -8.48 9.68
C PRO A 21 5.33 -10.00 9.77
N ASP A 22 4.28 -10.43 10.48
CA ASP A 22 3.92 -11.85 10.57
C ASP A 22 3.33 -12.37 9.25
N ILE A 23 2.53 -11.57 8.56
CA ILE A 23 2.00 -11.91 7.21
C ILE A 23 3.16 -12.12 6.23
N GLU A 24 4.15 -11.24 6.26
CA GLU A 24 5.32 -11.31 5.41
C GLU A 24 6.12 -12.59 5.66
N GLN A 25 6.46 -12.87 6.92
CA GLN A 25 7.30 -14.01 7.26
C GLN A 25 6.58 -15.35 7.05
N ARG A 26 5.27 -15.41 7.32
CA ARG A 26 4.55 -16.69 7.43
C ARG A 26 3.61 -16.99 6.26
N LEU A 27 3.29 -15.99 5.43
CA LEU A 27 2.43 -16.17 4.26
C LEU A 27 3.12 -15.76 2.96
N VAL A 28 3.81 -14.61 2.94
CA VAL A 28 4.48 -14.12 1.72
C VAL A 28 5.76 -14.91 1.44
N ALA A 29 6.68 -14.96 2.41
CA ALA A 29 7.98 -15.64 2.25
C ALA A 29 7.84 -17.15 2.02
N THR A 30 6.76 -17.76 2.50
CA THR A 30 6.43 -19.17 2.26
C THR A 30 5.72 -19.40 0.91
N GLY A 31 5.49 -18.35 0.12
CA GLY A 31 4.81 -18.42 -1.18
C GLY A 31 3.30 -18.67 -1.10
N ARG A 32 2.70 -18.65 0.11
CA ARG A 32 1.26 -18.91 0.30
C ARG A 32 0.39 -17.77 -0.19
N VAL A 33 0.93 -16.54 -0.13
CA VAL A 33 0.23 -15.33 -0.59
C VAL A 33 1.18 -14.46 -1.39
N ARG A 34 0.70 -13.93 -2.51
CA ARG A 34 1.26 -12.71 -3.11
C ARG A 34 0.46 -11.53 -2.61
N TRP A 35 1.10 -10.63 -1.87
CA TRP A 35 0.45 -9.43 -1.35
C TRP A 35 0.71 -8.24 -2.26
N ARG A 36 -0.35 -7.49 -2.58
CA ARG A 36 -0.31 -6.27 -3.36
C ARG A 36 -0.92 -5.14 -2.54
N PHE A 37 -0.18 -4.05 -2.40
CA PHE A 37 -0.72 -2.78 -1.93
C PHE A 37 -1.48 -2.11 -3.07
N MET A 38 -2.67 -1.61 -2.82
CA MET A 38 -3.50 -0.87 -3.76
C MET A 38 -3.69 0.54 -3.19
N HIS A 39 -3.26 1.55 -3.93
CA HIS A 39 -3.38 2.92 -3.46
C HIS A 39 -4.86 3.35 -3.36
N PHE A 40 -5.27 3.81 -2.18
CA PHE A 40 -6.63 4.29 -1.95
C PHE A 40 -6.65 5.55 -1.07
N PRO A 41 -6.09 6.69 -1.54
CA PRO A 41 -6.13 7.94 -0.78
C PRO A 41 -7.59 8.37 -0.58
N LEU A 42 -8.00 8.60 0.68
CA LEU A 42 -9.35 9.02 1.05
C LEU A 42 -9.50 10.55 0.92
N ASP A 43 -10.67 11.02 0.47
CA ASP A 43 -10.91 12.45 0.21
C ASP A 43 -10.80 13.34 1.46
N GLY A 44 -10.99 12.76 2.65
CA GLY A 44 -10.82 13.44 3.95
C GLY A 44 -9.39 13.52 4.45
N HIS A 45 -8.45 12.82 3.82
CA HIS A 45 -7.05 12.73 4.23
C HIS A 45 -6.19 13.65 3.35
N GLN A 46 -6.06 14.91 3.77
CA GLN A 46 -5.47 15.98 2.95
C GLN A 46 -3.98 15.81 2.63
N LYS A 47 -3.27 14.96 3.38
CA LYS A 47 -1.82 14.70 3.22
C LYS A 47 -1.54 13.34 2.59
N SER A 48 -2.56 12.48 2.51
CA SER A 48 -2.50 11.18 1.87
C SER A 48 -2.04 11.25 0.40
N PRO A 49 -2.58 12.12 -0.48
CA PRO A 49 -2.12 12.20 -1.87
C PRO A 49 -0.60 12.34 -2.02
N GLN A 50 0.04 13.15 -1.18
CA GLN A 50 1.48 13.39 -1.17
C GLN A 50 2.25 12.13 -0.76
N ALA A 51 1.78 11.40 0.26
CA ALA A 51 2.38 10.14 0.70
C ALA A 51 2.24 9.04 -0.35
N HIS A 52 1.07 8.95 -1.01
CA HIS A 52 0.82 8.01 -2.11
C HIS A 52 1.74 8.29 -3.30
N LEU A 53 1.87 9.55 -3.71
CA LEU A 53 2.78 9.95 -4.78
C LEU A 53 4.24 9.65 -4.42
N ALA A 54 4.65 9.92 -3.18
CA ALA A 54 6.00 9.63 -2.70
C ALA A 54 6.34 8.13 -2.78
N ALA A 55 5.44 7.26 -2.30
CA ALA A 55 5.60 5.81 -2.40
C ALA A 55 5.61 5.33 -3.87
N ALA A 56 4.73 5.87 -4.71
CA ALA A 56 4.66 5.52 -6.12
C ALA A 56 5.91 5.96 -6.90
N CYS A 57 6.47 7.14 -6.59
CA CYS A 57 7.74 7.59 -7.16
C CYS A 57 8.94 6.77 -6.67
N ALA A 58 8.92 6.29 -5.42
CA ALA A 58 9.90 5.32 -4.96
C ALA A 58 9.81 3.97 -5.69
N ASN A 59 8.61 3.59 -6.14
CA ASN A 59 8.39 2.39 -6.93
C ASN A 59 9.04 2.44 -8.32
N GLU A 60 9.18 3.62 -8.96
CA GLU A 60 9.93 3.78 -10.21
C GLU A 60 11.41 3.34 -10.08
N GLN A 61 11.89 3.19 -8.84
CA GLN A 61 13.24 2.73 -8.50
C GLN A 61 13.24 1.39 -7.74
N GLY A 62 12.10 0.70 -7.67
CA GLY A 62 11.97 -0.60 -6.97
C GLY A 62 12.01 -0.50 -5.45
N GLN A 63 11.88 0.69 -4.86
CA GLN A 63 12.00 0.93 -3.42
C GLN A 63 10.65 1.13 -2.72
N PHE A 64 9.55 0.73 -3.35
CA PHE A 64 8.20 0.93 -2.82
C PHE A 64 8.05 0.42 -1.38
N TRP A 65 8.40 -0.84 -1.11
CA TRP A 65 8.15 -1.45 0.20
C TRP A 65 8.95 -0.77 1.31
N ARG A 66 10.19 -0.36 1.03
CA ARG A 66 11.00 0.38 2.02
C ARG A 66 10.44 1.79 2.27
N MET A 67 9.91 2.43 1.23
CA MET A 67 9.24 3.73 1.35
C MET A 67 7.91 3.60 2.10
N HIS A 68 7.11 2.58 1.78
CA HIS A 68 5.88 2.21 2.48
C HIS A 68 6.14 2.04 3.98
N ASP A 69 7.15 1.25 4.35
CA ASP A 69 7.48 0.99 5.74
C ASP A 69 7.92 2.27 6.45
N ALA A 70 8.74 3.11 5.81
CA ALA A 70 9.16 4.40 6.37
C ALA A 70 7.98 5.36 6.57
N ILE A 71 7.06 5.45 5.62
CA ILE A 71 5.86 6.30 5.71
C ILE A 71 4.98 5.86 6.88
N TYR A 72 4.72 4.56 7.04
CA TYR A 72 3.87 4.07 8.12
C TYR A 72 4.55 4.12 9.50
N GLN A 73 5.85 3.82 9.59
CA GLN A 73 6.61 3.92 10.85
C GLN A 73 6.65 5.35 11.39
N SER A 74 6.61 6.35 10.52
CA SER A 74 6.63 7.77 10.88
C SER A 74 5.30 8.49 10.64
N GLN A 75 4.17 7.76 10.60
CA GLN A 75 2.85 8.33 10.26
C GLN A 75 2.49 9.54 11.12
N ALA A 76 2.61 9.41 12.44
CA ALA A 76 2.27 10.48 13.37
C ALA A 76 3.06 11.78 13.06
N ASP A 77 4.34 11.65 12.70
CA ASP A 77 5.23 12.80 12.47
C ASP A 77 4.86 13.54 11.19
N TRP A 78 4.70 12.83 10.06
CA TRP A 78 4.40 13.50 8.80
C TRP A 78 2.94 13.94 8.71
N VAL A 79 2.01 13.24 9.36
CA VAL A 79 0.62 13.69 9.47
C VAL A 79 0.52 14.93 10.36
N ALA A 80 1.34 15.09 11.40
CA ALA A 80 1.37 16.31 12.20
C ALA A 80 2.11 17.48 11.52
N SER A 81 3.02 17.19 10.58
CA SER A 81 3.87 18.20 9.93
C SER A 81 3.07 19.17 9.05
N ARG A 82 3.42 20.46 9.09
CA ARG A 82 2.92 21.47 8.13
C ARG A 82 3.52 21.31 6.73
N ARG A 83 4.59 20.53 6.60
CA ARG A 83 5.36 20.30 5.38
C ARG A 83 5.66 18.81 5.22
N PRO A 84 4.62 17.95 5.08
CA PRO A 84 4.80 16.50 4.98
C PRO A 84 5.71 16.11 3.81
N GLU A 85 5.69 16.88 2.72
CA GLU A 85 6.52 16.65 1.53
C GLU A 85 8.02 16.62 1.83
N ARG A 86 8.48 17.36 2.85
CA ARG A 86 9.89 17.35 3.25
C ARG A 86 10.27 16.05 3.93
N LEU A 87 9.46 15.59 4.88
CA LEU A 87 9.68 14.33 5.58
C LEU A 87 9.62 13.14 4.60
N LEU A 88 8.64 13.15 3.69
CA LEU A 88 8.51 12.14 2.64
C LEU A 88 9.73 12.11 1.72
N ARG A 89 10.22 13.28 1.29
CA ARG A 89 11.46 13.38 0.51
C ARG A 89 12.68 12.91 1.30
N ASP A 90 12.76 13.22 2.58
CA ASP A 90 13.87 12.78 3.43
C ASP A 90 13.88 11.26 3.63
N PHE A 91 12.71 10.59 3.66
CA PHE A 91 12.63 9.13 3.63
C PHE A 91 13.28 8.59 2.35
N ALA A 92 12.89 9.12 1.17
CA ALA A 92 13.49 8.72 -0.11
C ALA A 92 15.02 8.90 -0.11
N GLN A 93 15.52 10.01 0.44
CA GLN A 93 16.95 10.26 0.55
C GLN A 93 17.65 9.24 1.47
N ARG A 94 17.10 8.96 2.66
CA ARG A 94 17.66 7.98 3.60
C ARG A 94 17.65 6.55 3.05
N LEU A 95 16.68 6.24 2.21
CA LEU A 95 16.59 4.95 1.52
C LEU A 95 17.60 4.81 0.38
N GLY A 96 18.35 5.88 0.05
CA GLY A 96 19.38 5.88 -0.97
C GLY A 96 18.84 5.93 -2.39
N LEU A 97 17.64 6.50 -2.59
CA LEU A 97 17.10 6.70 -3.94
C LEU A 97 17.94 7.72 -4.73
N ASP A 98 17.90 7.59 -6.05
CA ASP A 98 18.32 8.68 -6.94
C ASP A 98 17.34 9.84 -6.76
N MET A 99 17.81 10.88 -6.07
CA MET A 99 16.99 12.04 -5.74
C MET A 99 16.67 12.90 -6.97
N GLY A 100 17.49 12.88 -8.02
CA GLY A 100 17.17 13.58 -9.27
C GLY A 100 15.96 12.95 -9.95
N ARG A 101 15.94 11.61 -10.03
CA ARG A 101 14.80 10.84 -10.57
C ARG A 101 13.55 10.98 -9.69
N TYR A 102 13.71 10.86 -8.37
CA TYR A 102 12.61 10.97 -7.42
C TYR A 102 11.97 12.36 -7.44
N ASP A 103 12.77 13.43 -7.30
CA ASP A 103 12.25 14.79 -7.27
C ASP A 103 11.56 15.17 -8.58
N SER A 104 12.09 14.73 -9.72
CA SER A 104 11.44 14.89 -11.03
C SER A 104 10.12 14.13 -11.11
N CYS A 105 10.04 12.88 -10.61
CA CYS A 105 8.79 12.12 -10.56
C CYS A 105 7.72 12.85 -9.74
N VAL A 106 8.07 13.33 -8.54
CA VAL A 106 7.14 14.03 -7.65
C VAL A 106 6.68 15.35 -8.28
N ARG A 107 7.62 16.15 -8.80
CA ARG A 107 7.30 17.45 -9.43
C ARG A 107 6.38 17.32 -10.63
N GLU A 108 6.63 16.33 -11.48
CA GLU A 108 5.86 16.07 -12.69
C GLU A 108 4.63 15.18 -12.43
N GLN A 109 4.47 14.70 -11.20
CA GLN A 109 3.40 13.78 -10.78
C GLN A 109 3.28 12.52 -11.67
N ARG A 110 4.39 12.03 -12.24
CA ARG A 110 4.37 10.95 -13.25
C ARG A 110 3.70 9.67 -12.77
N ALA A 111 3.90 9.34 -11.49
CA ALA A 111 3.34 8.12 -10.90
C ALA A 111 1.86 8.27 -10.46
N TRP A 112 1.30 9.48 -10.53
CA TRP A 112 -0.06 9.76 -10.02
C TRP A 112 -1.15 9.04 -10.80
N THR A 113 -0.97 8.83 -12.11
CA THR A 113 -1.94 8.08 -12.92
C THR A 113 -2.14 6.65 -12.41
N GLY A 114 -1.08 5.99 -11.92
CA GLY A 114 -1.18 4.66 -11.32
C GLY A 114 -1.93 4.68 -9.98
N VAL A 115 -1.65 5.67 -9.14
CA VAL A 115 -2.38 5.89 -7.87
C VAL A 115 -3.89 6.05 -8.12
N LEU A 116 -4.28 6.87 -9.11
CA LEU A 116 -5.68 7.05 -9.47
C LEU A 116 -6.31 5.80 -10.09
N ALA A 117 -5.54 4.99 -10.82
CA ALA A 117 -6.04 3.75 -11.39
C ALA A 117 -6.40 2.74 -10.29
N ASP A 118 -5.53 2.57 -9.28
CA ASP A 118 -5.82 1.74 -8.11
C ASP A 118 -7.03 2.26 -7.35
N ARG A 119 -7.11 3.56 -7.10
CA ARG A 119 -8.25 4.21 -6.44
C ARG A 119 -9.56 3.91 -7.15
N ARG A 120 -9.62 4.15 -8.47
CA ARG A 120 -10.81 3.89 -9.30
C ARG A 120 -11.20 2.42 -9.31
N LEU A 121 -10.22 1.51 -9.33
CA LEU A 121 -10.50 0.08 -9.23
C LEU A 121 -11.15 -0.24 -7.88
N GLY A 122 -10.63 0.31 -6.77
CA GLY A 122 -11.24 0.16 -5.45
C GLY A 122 -12.68 0.70 -5.43
N ASP A 123 -12.91 1.89 -5.99
CA ASP A 123 -14.26 2.47 -6.09
C ASP A 123 -15.21 1.54 -6.88
N SER A 124 -14.76 1.00 -8.01
CA SER A 124 -15.55 0.06 -8.83
C SER A 124 -15.87 -1.27 -8.12
N LEU A 125 -15.02 -1.66 -7.17
CA LEU A 125 -15.22 -2.82 -6.29
C LEU A 125 -16.01 -2.46 -5.02
N GLY A 126 -16.49 -1.23 -4.90
CA GLY A 126 -17.27 -0.73 -3.76
C GLY A 126 -16.47 -0.53 -2.48
N VAL A 127 -15.15 -0.32 -2.57
CA VAL A 127 -14.31 0.04 -1.41
C VAL A 127 -14.73 1.42 -0.93
N SER A 128 -15.09 1.54 0.35
CA SER A 128 -15.55 2.80 0.97
C SER A 128 -14.70 3.25 2.15
N GLY A 129 -13.67 2.48 2.52
CA GLY A 129 -12.79 2.76 3.65
C GLY A 129 -11.52 1.91 3.62
N THR A 130 -10.58 2.24 4.48
CA THR A 130 -9.26 1.59 4.55
C THR A 130 -8.91 1.17 5.99
N PRO A 131 -8.21 0.03 6.18
CA PRO A 131 -7.80 -0.89 5.13
C PRO A 131 -8.98 -1.77 4.66
N THR A 132 -9.01 -2.10 3.36
CA THR A 132 -9.92 -3.11 2.81
C THR A 132 -9.11 -4.19 2.10
N PHE A 133 -9.35 -5.46 2.43
CA PHE A 133 -8.60 -6.58 1.86
C PHE A 133 -9.45 -7.41 0.88
N PHE A 134 -8.79 -7.95 -0.12
CA PHE A 134 -9.33 -8.98 -1.01
C PHE A 134 -8.41 -10.19 -1.03
N VAL A 135 -8.94 -11.37 -0.73
CA VAL A 135 -8.23 -12.65 -0.81
C VAL A 135 -8.78 -13.42 -2.01
N ASN A 136 -7.93 -13.67 -3.01
CA ASN A 136 -8.32 -14.36 -4.25
C ASN A 136 -9.57 -13.74 -4.93
N GLY A 137 -9.64 -12.40 -4.97
CA GLY A 137 -10.76 -11.66 -5.59
C GLY A 137 -12.01 -11.54 -4.73
N ARG A 138 -12.07 -12.23 -3.59
CA ARG A 138 -13.19 -12.13 -2.64
C ARG A 138 -12.85 -11.11 -1.56
N ARG A 139 -13.77 -10.19 -1.30
CA ARG A 139 -13.63 -9.21 -0.21
C ARG A 139 -13.50 -9.95 1.12
N PHE A 140 -12.52 -9.55 1.93
CA PHE A 140 -12.34 -10.04 3.28
C PHE A 140 -13.27 -9.27 4.22
N GLU A 141 -14.31 -9.95 4.69
CA GLU A 141 -15.27 -9.44 5.66
C GLU A 141 -14.89 -9.98 7.04
N SER A 142 -14.38 -9.11 7.92
CA SER A 142 -14.04 -9.47 9.30
C SER A 142 -14.02 -8.24 10.20
N ASP A 143 -14.32 -8.45 11.47
CA ASP A 143 -14.21 -7.44 12.54
C ASP A 143 -12.74 -7.18 12.94
N SER A 144 -11.79 -7.98 12.42
CA SER A 144 -10.38 -7.89 12.76
C SER A 144 -9.50 -8.04 11.53
N TYR A 145 -8.51 -7.15 11.39
CA TYR A 145 -7.43 -7.26 10.41
C TYR A 145 -6.20 -7.98 10.98
N SER A 146 -6.39 -8.85 11.97
CA SER A 146 -5.30 -9.60 12.58
C SER A 146 -4.67 -10.59 11.60
N TYR A 147 -3.41 -10.95 11.85
CA TYR A 147 -2.73 -12.02 11.15
C TYR A 147 -3.58 -13.30 11.08
N ASP A 148 -4.15 -13.73 12.21
CA ASP A 148 -4.91 -14.98 12.26
C ASP A 148 -6.19 -14.94 11.42
N ALA A 149 -6.92 -13.81 11.44
CA ALA A 149 -8.14 -13.67 10.66
C ALA A 149 -7.85 -13.68 9.15
N LEU A 150 -6.77 -12.99 8.72
CA LEU A 150 -6.33 -12.99 7.32
C LEU A 150 -5.76 -14.35 6.90
N ARG A 151 -4.99 -15.02 7.77
CA ARG A 151 -4.51 -16.38 7.54
C ARG A 151 -5.69 -17.33 7.33
N GLU A 152 -6.71 -17.30 8.19
CA GLU A 152 -7.89 -18.16 8.04
C GLU A 152 -8.63 -17.87 6.73
N ALA A 153 -8.73 -16.61 6.30
CA ALA A 153 -9.30 -16.27 5.00
C ALA A 153 -8.47 -16.83 3.84
N VAL A 154 -7.14 -16.80 3.94
CA VAL A 154 -6.23 -17.43 2.96
C VAL A 154 -6.38 -18.94 2.96
N ASP A 155 -6.47 -19.57 4.13
CA ASP A 155 -6.63 -21.03 4.29
C ASP A 155 -7.96 -21.50 3.68
N ARG A 156 -9.05 -20.73 3.85
CA ARG A 156 -10.38 -21.04 3.30
C ARG A 156 -10.50 -20.73 1.81
N ALA A 157 -9.74 -19.76 1.30
CA ALA A 157 -9.74 -19.41 -0.11
C ALA A 157 -8.93 -20.44 -0.90
N ALA A 158 -9.59 -21.53 -1.32
CA ALA A 158 -9.05 -22.43 -2.36
C ALA A 158 -8.53 -21.59 -3.54
N PRO A 159 -7.41 -21.99 -4.19
CA PRO A 159 -6.86 -21.22 -5.28
C PRO A 159 -7.92 -21.06 -6.37
N PRO A 160 -8.23 -19.83 -6.82
CA PRO A 160 -9.09 -19.66 -7.98
C PRO A 160 -8.36 -20.31 -9.16
N THR A 161 -9.09 -21.17 -9.88
CA THR A 161 -8.62 -21.68 -11.18
C THR A 161 -8.15 -20.50 -12.01
N ALA A 162 -6.90 -20.58 -12.48
CA ALA A 162 -6.25 -19.54 -13.25
C ALA A 162 -7.08 -19.26 -14.52
N ASP A 163 -7.85 -18.19 -14.51
CA ASP A 163 -8.34 -17.55 -15.73
C ASP A 163 -8.02 -16.07 -15.73
N ALA A 164 -7.66 -15.63 -16.94
CA ALA A 164 -6.97 -14.41 -17.30
C ALA A 164 -7.65 -13.10 -16.87
N SER A 165 -6.85 -12.11 -16.48
CA SER A 165 -6.66 -10.88 -17.27
C SER A 165 -5.77 -9.88 -16.52
N THR A 166 -4.84 -9.30 -17.25
CA THR A 166 -3.69 -8.55 -16.75
C THR A 166 -3.98 -7.05 -16.75
N ALA A 167 -3.78 -6.40 -15.59
CA ALA A 167 -3.32 -5.02 -15.51
C ALA A 167 -2.38 -4.90 -14.28
N PRO A 168 -1.14 -4.40 -14.43
CA PRO A 168 -0.28 -4.12 -13.30
C PRO A 168 -0.19 -2.61 -13.02
N SER A 169 -0.34 -2.21 -11.76
CA SER A 169 0.27 -0.97 -11.26
C SER A 169 0.43 -0.94 -9.74
N ALA A 170 0.93 -2.03 -9.14
CA ALA A 170 1.55 -1.96 -7.82
C ALA A 170 2.55 -3.13 -7.64
N PRO A 171 3.68 -2.92 -6.94
CA PRO A 171 4.64 -3.99 -6.69
C PRO A 171 4.02 -5.03 -5.77
N ALA A 172 4.10 -6.30 -6.16
CA ALA A 172 3.81 -7.39 -5.25
C ALA A 172 5.01 -7.61 -4.32
N ARG A 173 4.78 -7.84 -3.03
CA ARG A 173 5.83 -8.34 -2.15
C ARG A 173 6.02 -9.83 -2.46
N ARG A 174 7.26 -10.22 -2.73
CA ARG A 174 7.67 -11.61 -2.94
C ARG A 174 8.39 -12.11 -1.71
#